data_AF-A0A3B9WVK4-F1
#
_entry.id   AF-A0A3B9WVK4-F1
#
_cell.length_a   1.000
_cell.length_b   1.000
_cell.length_c   1.000
_cell.angle_alpha   90.00
_cell.angle_beta   90.00
_cell.angle_gamma   90.00
#
_symmetry.space_group_name_H-M   'P 1'
#
loop_
_entity.id
_entity.type
_entity.pdbx_description
1 polymer ?
#
loop_
_entity_poly.entity_id
_entity_poly.type
_entity_poly.pdbx_seq_one_letter_code
_entity_poly.pdbx_strand_id
1 'polypeptide(L)'
;LVSSVNNFAGVFLSDGNDIPYALYVPTYAADTWYHNRLAREYQDRELEDYLEEVRAFVEEEYVPALFLGKKLAKDKQDQIAQKLADYTGVSKDFVLKANLRIALEDFSTELLSDKKLMIGRYDGRITRPVTSGSMGDGENDPSAASTDIALFSTYQEYLTNKLGFETDRPFIPISLEVNYMWSYPEGSYLSQENVVSDCMSKNPFLKVWVLCGYAHRRKIRGYWQRHRT
;
A
#
# COMPACT_ATOMS: atom_id res chain seq x y z
N LEU A 1 -14.47 -7.41 8.31
CA LEU A 1 -13.93 -6.17 7.70
C LEU A 1 -13.63 -6.48 6.25
N VAL A 2 -14.14 -5.67 5.31
CA VAL A 2 -13.90 -5.85 3.86
C VAL A 2 -12.57 -5.20 3.43
N SER A 3 -12.00 -4.35 4.27
CA SER A 3 -10.66 -3.76 4.12
C SER A 3 -9.83 -3.98 5.39
N SER A 4 -8.53 -4.20 5.25
CA SER A 4 -7.58 -4.30 6.37
C SER A 4 -7.12 -2.95 6.91
N VAL A 5 -7.47 -1.85 6.25
CA VAL A 5 -7.16 -0.49 6.71
C VAL A 5 -8.09 -0.14 7.87
N ASN A 6 -7.57 -0.26 9.10
CA ASN A 6 -8.31 0.09 10.31
C ASN A 6 -7.87 1.45 10.90
N ASN A 7 -6.78 2.03 10.42
CA ASN A 7 -6.27 3.32 10.88
C ASN A 7 -5.76 4.11 9.68
N PHE A 8 -6.44 5.19 9.34
CA PHE A 8 -6.14 5.93 8.13
C PHE A 8 -4.83 6.75 8.20
N ALA A 9 -4.24 6.90 9.38
CA ALA A 9 -2.90 7.50 9.54
C ALA A 9 -1.82 6.71 8.79
N GLY A 10 -2.00 5.39 8.62
CA GLY A 10 -1.01 4.55 7.92
C GLY A 10 -1.14 4.53 6.39
N VAL A 11 -2.12 5.24 5.80
CA VAL A 11 -2.32 5.28 4.34
C VAL A 11 -2.45 6.68 3.76
N PHE A 12 -2.81 7.70 4.58
CA PHE A 12 -2.89 9.07 4.10
C PHE A 12 -1.54 9.79 4.17
N LEU A 13 -1.05 10.20 3.00
CA LEU A 13 0.09 11.11 2.90
C LEU A 13 -0.39 12.52 3.25
N SER A 14 0.26 13.13 4.24
CA SER A 14 0.05 14.53 4.59
C SER A 14 1.31 15.10 5.24
N ASP A 15 1.43 16.42 5.27
CA ASP A 15 2.55 17.09 5.90
C ASP A 15 2.71 16.64 7.36
N GLY A 16 3.93 16.20 7.70
CA GLY A 16 4.27 15.71 9.04
C GLY A 16 3.85 14.27 9.33
N ASN A 17 3.19 13.56 8.42
CA ASN A 17 2.85 12.15 8.59
C ASN A 17 3.76 11.24 7.77
N ASP A 18 4.81 10.74 8.42
CA ASP A 18 5.80 9.86 7.79
C ASP A 18 5.47 8.36 7.92
N ILE A 19 4.43 8.01 8.68
CA ILE A 19 4.02 6.62 8.94
C ILE A 19 3.76 5.84 7.64
N PRO A 20 3.03 6.36 6.64
CA PRO A 20 2.75 5.60 5.43
C PRO A 20 4.03 5.20 4.67
N TYR A 21 5.02 6.08 4.60
CA TYR A 21 6.27 5.78 3.89
C TYR A 21 7.03 4.62 4.53
N ALA A 22 7.02 4.53 5.87
CA ALA A 22 7.61 3.39 6.57
C ALA A 22 6.82 2.09 6.31
N LEU A 23 5.48 2.16 6.33
CA LEU A 23 4.63 1.00 6.11
C LEU A 23 4.66 0.47 4.67
N TYR A 24 4.96 1.31 3.68
CA TYR A 24 5.03 0.89 2.29
C TYR A 24 6.31 0.13 1.92
N VAL A 25 7.44 0.42 2.56
CA VAL A 25 8.75 -0.16 2.18
C VAL A 25 8.76 -1.70 2.13
N PRO A 26 8.24 -2.44 3.14
CA PRO A 26 8.19 -3.91 3.06
C PRO A 26 7.32 -4.42 1.91
N THR A 27 6.29 -3.66 1.52
CA THR A 27 5.45 -4.04 0.39
C THR A 27 6.14 -3.75 -0.94
N TYR A 28 6.85 -2.62 -1.05
CA TYR A 28 7.67 -2.32 -2.22
C TYR A 28 8.77 -3.38 -2.41
N ALA A 29 9.41 -3.81 -1.33
CA ALA A 29 10.36 -4.91 -1.33
C ALA A 29 9.74 -6.21 -1.86
N ALA A 30 8.54 -6.58 -1.40
CA ALA A 30 7.83 -7.76 -1.89
C ALA A 30 7.49 -7.67 -3.39
N ASP A 31 7.00 -6.52 -3.86
CA ASP A 31 6.72 -6.28 -5.29
C ASP A 31 8.01 -6.39 -6.11
N THR A 32 9.10 -5.81 -5.63
CA THR A 32 10.42 -5.82 -6.28
C THR A 32 10.97 -7.23 -6.40
N TRP A 33 10.87 -8.02 -5.33
CA TRP A 33 11.24 -9.44 -5.32
C TRP A 33 10.40 -10.24 -6.32
N TYR A 34 9.08 -10.02 -6.36
CA TYR A 34 8.17 -10.68 -7.30
C TYR A 34 8.53 -10.40 -8.76
N HIS A 35 8.92 -9.16 -9.06
CA HIS A 35 9.29 -8.73 -10.41
C HIS A 35 10.73 -9.07 -10.81
N ASN A 36 11.48 -9.78 -9.95
CA ASN A 36 12.89 -10.12 -10.14
C ASN A 36 13.77 -8.88 -10.36
N ARG A 37 13.60 -7.85 -9.53
CA ARG A 37 14.27 -6.55 -9.65
C ARG A 37 15.30 -6.27 -8.55
N LEU A 38 15.59 -7.27 -7.71
CA LEU A 38 16.60 -7.15 -6.67
C LEU A 38 17.97 -7.64 -7.14
N ALA A 39 19.01 -7.21 -6.43
CA ALA A 39 20.32 -7.84 -6.53
C ALA A 39 20.22 -9.33 -6.13
N ARG A 40 21.10 -10.15 -6.72
CA ARG A 40 21.06 -11.61 -6.55
C ARG A 40 21.10 -12.07 -5.09
N GLU A 41 21.83 -11.33 -4.24
CA GLU A 41 21.93 -11.58 -2.80
C GLU A 41 20.58 -11.54 -2.06
N TYR A 42 19.63 -10.74 -2.54
CA TYR A 42 18.28 -10.67 -1.99
C TYR A 42 17.30 -11.54 -2.79
N GLN A 43 17.48 -11.61 -4.11
CA GLN A 43 16.59 -12.33 -5.01
C GLN A 43 16.60 -13.85 -4.77
N ASP A 44 17.77 -14.40 -4.42
CA ASP A 44 17.95 -15.85 -4.20
C ASP A 44 17.50 -16.29 -2.79
N ARG A 45 17.03 -15.35 -1.94
CA ARG A 45 16.53 -15.65 -0.59
C ARG A 45 15.05 -16.01 -0.59
N GLU A 46 14.65 -16.76 0.43
CA GLU A 46 13.24 -16.92 0.78
C GLU A 46 12.61 -15.55 1.10
N LEU A 47 11.41 -15.32 0.58
CA LEU A 47 10.75 -14.02 0.65
C LEU A 47 10.58 -13.53 2.10
N GLU A 48 10.20 -14.42 3.02
CA GLU A 48 9.96 -14.00 4.41
C GLU A 48 11.25 -13.58 5.12
N ASP A 49 12.35 -14.32 4.93
CA ASP A 49 13.66 -14.00 5.52
C ASP A 49 14.19 -12.66 5.00
N TYR A 50 13.96 -12.38 3.73
CA TYR A 50 14.28 -11.09 3.12
C TYR A 50 13.40 -9.96 3.70
N LEU A 51 12.08 -10.18 3.80
CA LEU A 51 11.16 -9.18 4.33
C LEU A 51 11.35 -8.92 5.83
N GLU A 52 11.80 -9.89 6.62
CA GLU A 52 12.15 -9.68 8.02
C GLU A 52 13.30 -8.69 8.16
N GLU A 53 14.34 -8.83 7.35
CA GLU A 53 15.45 -7.87 7.30
C GLU A 53 14.99 -6.47 6.87
N VAL A 54 14.15 -6.38 5.83
CA VAL A 54 13.60 -5.09 5.38
C VAL A 54 12.80 -4.41 6.50
N ARG A 55 12.02 -5.17 7.27
CA ARG A 55 11.28 -4.61 8.42
C ARG A 55 12.23 -4.12 9.51
N ALA A 56 13.28 -4.88 9.83
CA ALA A 56 14.28 -4.45 10.80
C ALA A 56 14.97 -3.15 10.34
N PHE A 57 15.35 -3.05 9.07
CA PHE A 57 15.87 -1.80 8.49
C PHE A 57 14.88 -0.62 8.64
N VAL A 58 13.60 -0.87 8.36
CA VAL A 58 12.57 0.17 8.49
C VAL A 58 12.48 0.69 9.93
N GLU A 59 12.41 -0.23 10.90
CA GLU A 59 12.23 0.06 12.31
C GLU A 59 13.47 0.71 12.94
N GLU A 60 14.66 0.17 12.65
CA GLU A 60 15.89 0.53 13.35
C GLU A 60 16.65 1.69 12.70
N GLU A 61 16.50 1.90 11.39
CA GLU A 61 17.31 2.87 10.65
C GLU A 61 16.50 3.91 9.87
N TYR A 62 15.48 3.47 9.12
CA TYR A 62 14.74 4.36 8.23
C TYR A 62 13.79 5.30 8.99
N VAL A 63 12.99 4.79 9.92
CA VAL A 63 12.10 5.64 10.74
C VAL A 63 12.88 6.68 11.56
N PRO A 64 13.99 6.34 12.24
CA PRO A 64 14.84 7.33 12.88
C PRO A 64 15.42 8.38 11.91
N ALA A 65 15.79 7.97 10.69
CA ALA A 65 16.27 8.89 9.65
C ALA A 65 15.17 9.88 9.20
N LEU A 66 13.94 9.41 8.99
CA LEU A 66 12.80 10.27 8.67
C LEU A 66 12.51 11.27 9.79
N PHE A 67 12.56 10.81 11.05
CA PHE A 67 12.35 11.63 12.23
C PHE A 67 13.40 12.75 12.37
N LEU A 68 14.68 12.47 12.07
CA LEU A 68 15.72 13.50 12.07
C LEU A 68 15.51 14.53 10.95
N GLY A 69 14.91 14.13 9.83
CA GLY A 69 14.59 15.00 8.71
C GLY A 69 15.80 15.81 8.27
N LYS A 70 15.67 17.15 8.26
CA LYS A 70 16.76 18.06 7.85
C LYS A 70 18.00 18.03 8.76
N LYS A 71 17.90 17.47 9.98
CA LYS A 71 19.04 17.31 10.88
C LYS A 71 19.88 16.08 10.57
N LEU A 72 19.41 15.20 9.68
CA LEU A 72 20.14 14.02 9.26
C LEU A 72 21.43 14.43 8.53
N ALA A 73 22.55 13.89 8.97
CA ALA A 73 23.83 14.14 8.31
C ALA A 73 23.81 13.57 6.87
N LYS A 74 24.45 14.27 5.93
CA LYS A 74 24.36 13.95 4.49
C LYS A 74 24.90 12.57 4.16
N ASP A 75 25.99 12.17 4.79
CA ASP A 75 26.57 10.82 4.70
C ASP A 75 25.59 9.75 5.18
N LYS A 76 24.86 10.00 6.27
CA LYS A 76 23.82 9.08 6.76
C LYS A 76 22.60 9.06 5.84
N GLN A 77 22.18 10.21 5.29
CA GLN A 77 21.12 10.28 4.28
C GLN A 77 21.48 9.44 3.04
N ASP A 78 22.73 9.56 2.57
CA ASP A 78 23.25 8.81 1.45
C ASP A 78 23.26 7.29 1.70
N GLN A 79 23.59 6.85 2.92
CA GLN A 79 23.55 5.44 3.31
C GLN A 79 22.12 4.90 3.36
N ILE A 80 21.18 5.64 3.96
CA ILE A 80 19.77 5.24 4.03
C ILE A 80 19.15 5.19 2.64
N ALA A 81 19.48 6.16 1.77
CA ALA A 81 19.03 6.16 0.39
C ALA A 81 19.54 4.95 -0.40
N GLN A 82 20.80 4.54 -0.19
CA GLN A 82 21.35 3.34 -0.80
C GLN A 82 20.60 2.08 -0.35
N LYS A 83 20.44 1.88 0.97
CA LYS A 83 19.70 0.72 1.50
C LYS A 83 18.25 0.67 0.99
N LEU A 84 17.56 1.81 0.98
CA LEU A 84 16.23 1.91 0.40
C LEU A 84 16.22 1.48 -1.08
N ALA A 85 17.16 1.98 -1.88
CA ALA A 85 17.29 1.59 -3.28
C ALA A 85 17.52 0.08 -3.43
N ASP A 86 18.42 -0.50 -2.64
CA ASP A 86 18.73 -1.92 -2.67
C ASP A 86 17.51 -2.78 -2.31
N TYR A 87 16.73 -2.37 -1.31
CA TYR A 87 15.51 -3.08 -0.89
C TYR A 87 14.29 -2.83 -1.76
N THR A 88 14.23 -1.74 -2.54
CA THR A 88 13.03 -1.40 -3.34
C THR A 88 13.29 -1.47 -4.85
N GLY A 89 14.52 -1.79 -5.26
CA GLY A 89 14.90 -1.96 -6.67
C GLY A 89 14.79 -0.71 -7.54
N VAL A 90 14.54 0.47 -6.94
CA VAL A 90 14.60 1.76 -7.62
C VAL A 90 16.00 2.37 -7.48
N SER A 91 16.32 3.37 -8.28
CA SER A 91 17.64 4.01 -8.21
C SER A 91 17.83 4.85 -6.93
N LYS A 92 19.05 4.88 -6.39
CA LYS A 92 19.40 5.78 -5.27
C LYS A 92 19.07 7.24 -5.57
N ASP A 93 19.30 7.68 -6.80
CA ASP A 93 18.99 9.05 -7.24
C ASP A 93 17.49 9.35 -7.15
N PHE A 94 16.63 8.39 -7.49
CA PHE A 94 15.19 8.50 -7.32
C PHE A 94 14.82 8.63 -5.83
N VAL A 95 15.41 7.81 -4.95
CA VAL A 95 15.18 7.89 -3.49
C VAL A 95 15.62 9.24 -2.91
N LEU A 96 16.78 9.75 -3.34
CA LEU A 96 17.28 11.05 -2.90
C LEU A 96 16.39 12.20 -3.39
N LYS A 97 15.91 12.15 -4.64
CA LYS A 97 14.95 13.14 -5.17
C LYS A 97 13.65 13.15 -4.39
N ALA A 98 13.20 11.98 -3.95
CA ALA A 98 12.04 11.82 -3.08
C ALA A 98 12.32 12.21 -1.61
N ASN A 99 13.52 12.68 -1.26
CA ASN A 99 13.93 12.98 0.11
C ASN A 99 13.65 11.82 1.08
N LEU A 100 14.02 10.61 0.64
CA LEU A 100 13.76 9.32 1.28
C LEU A 100 12.29 8.89 1.30
N ARG A 101 11.32 9.71 0.90
CA ARG A 101 9.88 9.47 1.00
C ARG A 101 9.28 9.05 -0.34
N ILE A 102 9.40 7.78 -0.67
CA ILE A 102 8.87 7.23 -1.93
C ILE A 102 7.34 7.14 -1.87
N ALA A 103 6.63 7.99 -2.62
CA ALA A 103 5.18 7.91 -2.73
C ALA A 103 4.72 6.66 -3.50
N LEU A 104 3.51 6.20 -3.19
CA LEU A 104 2.93 5.00 -3.80
C LEU A 104 2.76 5.14 -5.31
N GLU A 105 2.31 6.31 -5.74
CA GLU A 105 2.10 6.67 -7.13
C GLU A 105 3.43 6.65 -7.91
N ASP A 106 4.48 7.24 -7.32
CA ASP A 106 5.81 7.29 -7.94
C ASP A 106 6.45 5.90 -8.04
N PHE A 107 6.38 5.09 -6.97
CA PHE A 107 6.89 3.72 -7.00
C PHE A 107 6.18 2.87 -8.06
N SER A 108 4.87 3.06 -8.21
CA SER A 108 4.04 2.27 -9.13
C SER A 108 4.43 2.44 -10.59
N THR A 109 5.02 3.58 -10.96
CA THR A 109 5.49 3.86 -12.32
C THR A 109 7.00 3.67 -12.46
N GLU A 110 7.77 3.76 -11.38
CA GLU A 110 9.24 3.66 -11.41
C GLU A 110 9.75 2.23 -11.55
N LEU A 111 9.21 1.25 -10.80
CA LEU A 111 9.82 -0.09 -10.67
C LEU A 111 10.11 -0.79 -12.02
N LEU A 112 9.20 -0.66 -12.97
CA LEU A 112 9.25 -1.27 -14.31
C LEU A 112 9.29 -0.22 -15.44
N SER A 113 9.78 0.99 -15.14
CA SER A 113 9.84 2.11 -16.07
C SER A 113 10.66 1.79 -17.34
N ASP A 114 11.73 1.00 -17.22
CA ASP A 114 12.55 0.49 -18.33
C ASP A 114 11.75 -0.36 -19.32
N LYS A 115 10.70 -1.03 -18.84
CA LYS A 115 9.77 -1.82 -19.66
C LYS A 115 8.54 -1.02 -20.10
N LYS A 116 8.45 0.27 -19.73
CA LYS A 116 7.28 1.15 -19.94
C LYS A 116 6.00 0.56 -19.32
N LEU A 117 6.13 -0.13 -18.20
CA LEU A 117 5.03 -0.72 -17.43
C LEU A 117 4.88 -0.02 -16.08
N MET A 118 3.63 0.04 -15.60
CA MET A 118 3.31 0.34 -14.21
C MET A 118 2.74 -0.90 -13.51
N ILE A 119 2.83 -0.92 -12.19
CA ILE A 119 2.27 -1.95 -11.31
C ILE A 119 1.01 -1.44 -10.57
N GLY A 120 0.09 -2.35 -10.22
CA GLY A 120 -1.20 -2.01 -9.61
C GLY A 120 -1.12 -1.53 -8.16
N ARG A 121 -1.77 -0.42 -7.79
CA ARG A 121 -1.68 0.17 -6.42
C ARG A 121 -2.23 -0.76 -5.35
N TYR A 122 -3.27 -1.55 -5.66
CA TYR A 122 -3.79 -2.56 -4.73
C TYR A 122 -3.07 -3.90 -4.78
N ASP A 123 -2.57 -4.31 -5.94
CA ASP A 123 -1.77 -5.54 -6.13
C ASP A 123 -0.63 -5.27 -7.11
N GLY A 124 0.60 -5.20 -6.60
CA GLY A 124 1.79 -4.88 -7.39
C GLY A 124 2.16 -5.95 -8.43
N ARG A 125 1.57 -7.14 -8.39
CA ARG A 125 1.83 -8.21 -9.38
C ARG A 125 1.17 -7.94 -10.73
N ILE A 126 0.07 -7.18 -10.72
CA ILE A 126 -0.67 -6.83 -11.92
C ILE A 126 0.00 -5.64 -12.58
N THR A 127 0.29 -5.74 -13.88
CA THR A 127 0.96 -4.71 -14.66
C THR A 127 0.11 -4.21 -15.82
N ARG A 128 0.40 -2.99 -16.27
CA ARG A 128 -0.18 -2.41 -17.50
C ARG A 128 0.83 -1.46 -18.16
N PRO A 129 0.80 -1.27 -19.49
CA PRO A 129 1.54 -0.21 -20.14
C PRO A 129 1.18 1.17 -19.58
N VAL A 130 2.20 2.03 -19.42
CA VAL A 130 2.00 3.43 -19.06
C VAL A 130 1.42 4.18 -20.26
N THR A 131 0.25 4.81 -20.08
CA THR A 131 -0.33 5.75 -21.05
C THR A 131 -0.23 7.18 -20.51
N SER A 132 -0.43 8.20 -21.36
CA SER A 132 -0.36 9.61 -20.96
C SER A 132 -1.34 10.00 -19.83
N GLY A 133 -2.40 9.21 -19.61
CA GLY A 133 -3.34 9.36 -18.49
C GLY A 133 -3.09 8.39 -17.32
N SER A 134 -2.12 7.49 -17.41
CA SER A 134 -1.84 6.49 -16.36
C SER A 134 -1.00 7.04 -15.20
N MET A 135 -0.55 8.30 -15.27
CA MET A 135 0.29 8.90 -14.24
C MET A 135 -0.55 9.75 -13.28
N GLY A 136 -0.65 9.30 -12.03
CA GLY A 136 -0.93 10.18 -10.89
C GLY A 136 -2.37 10.32 -10.41
N ASP A 137 -3.38 9.70 -11.05
CA ASP A 137 -4.78 9.89 -10.66
C ASP A 137 -5.42 8.70 -9.93
N GLY A 138 -4.76 7.56 -9.77
CA GLY A 138 -5.29 6.44 -9.01
C GLY A 138 -6.55 5.75 -9.57
N GLU A 139 -7.30 6.40 -10.46
CA GLU A 139 -8.41 5.87 -11.27
C GLU A 139 -7.89 4.86 -12.29
N ASN A 140 -6.64 5.04 -12.73
CA ASN A 140 -5.97 4.19 -13.71
C ASN A 140 -5.15 3.03 -13.12
N ASP A 141 -5.57 2.48 -11.98
CA ASP A 141 -4.90 1.33 -11.35
C ASP A 141 -5.13 0.00 -12.13
N PRO A 142 -4.07 -0.65 -12.64
CA PRO A 142 -4.14 -1.97 -13.28
C PRO A 142 -4.91 -3.04 -12.48
N SER A 143 -4.70 -3.08 -11.16
CA SER A 143 -5.28 -4.09 -10.27
C SER A 143 -6.76 -3.85 -9.96
N ALA A 144 -7.19 -2.58 -9.92
CA ALA A 144 -8.59 -2.22 -9.80
C ALA A 144 -9.36 -2.63 -11.07
N ALA A 145 -8.85 -2.23 -12.23
CA ALA A 145 -9.48 -2.54 -13.53
C ALA A 145 -9.67 -4.06 -13.74
N SER A 146 -8.66 -4.86 -13.40
CA SER A 146 -8.76 -6.32 -13.52
C SER A 146 -9.85 -6.92 -12.62
N THR A 147 -10.03 -6.37 -11.41
CA THR A 147 -11.01 -6.88 -10.45
C THR A 147 -12.43 -6.42 -10.82
N ASP A 148 -12.57 -5.15 -11.17
CA ASP A 148 -13.85 -4.55 -11.53
C ASP A 148 -14.44 -5.22 -12.77
N ILE A 149 -13.63 -5.44 -13.82
CA ILE A 149 -14.07 -6.10 -15.05
C ILE A 149 -14.57 -7.52 -14.76
N ALA A 150 -13.87 -8.27 -13.90
CA ALA A 150 -14.23 -9.65 -13.60
C ALA A 150 -15.54 -9.79 -12.82
N LEU A 151 -15.86 -8.82 -11.96
CA LEU A 151 -17.04 -8.87 -11.09
C LEU A 151 -18.26 -8.15 -11.68
N PHE A 152 -18.04 -7.12 -12.49
CA PHE A 152 -19.11 -6.26 -12.99
C PHE A 152 -20.12 -6.99 -13.87
N SER A 153 -19.65 -7.84 -14.79
CA SER A 153 -20.54 -8.58 -15.70
C SER A 153 -21.45 -9.55 -14.94
N THR A 154 -20.88 -10.32 -14.00
CA THR A 154 -21.64 -11.25 -13.16
C THR A 154 -22.59 -10.52 -12.21
N TYR A 155 -22.19 -9.37 -11.68
CA TYR A 155 -23.05 -8.53 -10.86
C TYR A 155 -24.26 -8.02 -11.64
N GLN A 156 -24.05 -7.51 -12.86
CA GLN A 156 -25.15 -7.06 -13.71
C GLN A 156 -26.09 -8.19 -14.08
N GLU A 157 -25.55 -9.35 -14.47
CA GLU A 157 -26.36 -10.53 -14.77
C GLU A 157 -27.22 -10.93 -13.56
N TYR A 158 -26.64 -10.93 -12.36
CA TYR A 158 -27.35 -11.27 -11.13
C TYR A 158 -28.48 -10.26 -10.83
N LEU A 159 -28.20 -8.95 -10.91
CA LEU A 159 -29.22 -7.93 -10.67
C LEU A 159 -30.39 -8.05 -11.64
N THR A 160 -30.11 -8.09 -12.94
CA THR A 160 -31.15 -8.06 -13.96
C THR A 160 -31.87 -9.41 -14.05
N ASN A 161 -31.14 -10.52 -14.16
CA ASN A 161 -31.74 -11.81 -14.48
C ASN A 161 -32.17 -12.62 -13.24
N LYS A 162 -31.55 -12.42 -12.08
CA LYS A 162 -31.91 -13.14 -10.85
C LYS A 162 -32.79 -12.32 -9.93
N LEU A 163 -32.49 -11.04 -9.74
CA LEU A 163 -33.28 -10.16 -8.88
C LEU A 163 -34.39 -9.40 -9.63
N GLY A 164 -34.31 -9.31 -10.95
CA GLY A 164 -35.29 -8.56 -11.75
C GLY A 164 -35.19 -7.04 -11.58
N PHE A 165 -34.05 -6.53 -11.12
CA PHE A 165 -33.83 -5.11 -10.90
C PHE A 165 -33.30 -4.44 -12.17
N GLU A 166 -34.08 -3.52 -12.73
CA GLU A 166 -33.71 -2.73 -13.90
C GLU A 166 -33.60 -1.25 -13.53
N THR A 167 -32.57 -0.58 -14.05
CA THR A 167 -32.37 0.86 -13.87
C THR A 167 -31.68 1.45 -15.09
N ASP A 168 -31.99 2.71 -15.39
CA ASP A 168 -31.33 3.54 -16.39
C ASP A 168 -30.07 4.25 -15.85
N ARG A 169 -29.81 4.15 -14.54
CA ARG A 169 -28.64 4.75 -13.90
C ARG A 169 -27.38 3.92 -14.19
N PRO A 170 -26.25 4.56 -14.56
CA PRO A 170 -25.00 3.85 -14.71
C PRO A 170 -24.53 3.30 -13.35
N PHE A 171 -24.09 2.05 -13.33
CA PHE A 171 -23.38 1.51 -12.17
C PHE A 171 -21.95 2.04 -12.15
N ILE A 172 -21.57 2.68 -11.05
CA ILE A 172 -20.24 3.24 -10.83
C ILE A 172 -19.61 2.45 -9.68
N PRO A 173 -18.65 1.52 -9.95
CA PRO A 173 -18.06 0.66 -8.92
C PRO A 173 -17.42 1.44 -7.77
N ILE A 174 -16.72 2.54 -8.09
CA ILE A 174 -16.15 3.48 -7.13
C ILE A 174 -16.42 4.90 -7.65
N SER A 175 -17.21 5.68 -6.90
CA SER A 175 -17.43 7.10 -7.20
C SER A 175 -16.51 7.95 -6.32
N LEU A 176 -15.53 8.62 -6.93
CA LEU A 176 -14.68 9.56 -6.21
C LEU A 176 -15.46 10.78 -5.70
N GLU A 177 -16.48 11.23 -6.45
CA GLU A 177 -17.37 12.31 -6.01
C GLU A 177 -18.03 11.98 -4.67
N VAL A 178 -18.66 10.79 -4.57
CA VAL A 178 -19.26 10.32 -3.31
C VAL A 178 -18.19 10.12 -2.24
N ASN A 179 -17.00 9.62 -2.61
CA ASN A 179 -15.89 9.42 -1.68
C ASN A 179 -15.42 10.74 -1.04
N TYR A 180 -15.30 11.81 -1.84
CA TYR A 180 -14.88 13.13 -1.38
C TYR A 180 -15.95 13.85 -0.54
N MET A 181 -17.22 13.50 -0.71
CA MET A 181 -18.31 14.01 0.13
C MET A 181 -18.43 13.30 1.48
N TRP A 182 -17.61 12.27 1.75
CA TRP A 182 -17.66 11.58 3.02
C TRP A 182 -17.18 12.50 4.16
N SER A 183 -17.92 12.51 5.27
CA SER A 183 -17.51 13.27 6.46
C SER A 183 -16.41 12.51 7.21
N TYR A 184 -15.22 13.11 7.27
CA TYR A 184 -14.10 12.62 8.06
C TYR A 184 -13.93 13.48 9.33
N PRO A 185 -13.38 12.91 10.42
CA PRO A 185 -13.03 13.69 11.60
C PRO A 185 -12.08 14.85 11.22
N GLU A 186 -12.40 16.06 11.66
CA GLU A 186 -11.47 17.19 11.49
C GLU A 186 -10.26 17.04 12.42
N GLY A 187 -9.07 17.37 11.92
CA GLY A 187 -7.83 17.39 12.71
C GLY A 187 -7.32 16.03 13.19
N SER A 188 -7.90 14.92 12.74
CA SER A 188 -7.45 13.57 13.11
C SER A 188 -7.72 12.55 12.00
N TYR A 189 -7.04 11.40 12.07
CA TYR A 189 -7.31 10.29 11.15
C TYR A 189 -8.41 9.40 11.68
N LEU A 190 -9.28 8.94 10.78
CA LEU A 190 -10.26 7.90 11.10
C LEU A 190 -9.52 6.62 11.55
N SER A 191 -9.87 6.10 12.73
CA SER A 191 -9.35 4.82 13.21
C SER A 191 -10.45 4.03 13.91
N GLN A 192 -10.52 2.74 13.61
CA GLN A 192 -11.42 1.78 14.25
C GLN A 192 -10.69 0.89 15.26
N GLU A 193 -9.40 1.10 15.49
CA GLU A 193 -8.58 0.24 16.37
C GLU A 193 -9.16 0.16 17.78
N ASN A 194 -9.54 1.30 18.35
CA ASN A 194 -10.15 1.36 19.69
C ASN A 194 -11.53 0.71 19.72
N VAL A 195 -12.33 0.84 18.66
CA VAL A 195 -13.66 0.21 18.55
C VAL A 195 -13.52 -1.31 18.53
N VAL A 196 -12.63 -1.82 17.68
CA VAL A 196 -12.36 -3.27 17.59
C VAL A 196 -11.82 -3.80 18.92
N SER A 197 -10.85 -3.10 19.52
CA SER A 197 -10.28 -3.46 20.83
C SER A 197 -11.36 -3.49 21.93
N ASP A 198 -12.22 -2.48 21.99
CA ASP A 198 -13.31 -2.39 22.97
C ASP A 198 -14.32 -3.53 22.77
N CYS A 199 -14.77 -3.80 21.54
CA CYS A 199 -15.66 -4.92 21.23
C CYS A 199 -15.06 -6.27 21.63
N MET A 200 -13.78 -6.50 21.32
CA MET A 200 -13.08 -7.74 21.69
C MET A 200 -12.88 -7.86 23.21
N SER A 201 -12.72 -6.74 23.93
CA SER A 201 -12.60 -6.76 25.39
C SER A 201 -13.92 -7.11 26.08
N LYS A 202 -15.05 -6.70 25.49
CA LYS A 202 -16.40 -6.94 26.02
C LYS A 202 -16.95 -8.32 25.62
N ASN A 203 -16.53 -8.88 24.49
CA ASN A 203 -16.97 -10.19 24.03
C ASN A 203 -15.77 -11.13 23.82
N PRO A 204 -15.46 -12.02 24.79
CA PRO A 204 -14.34 -12.95 24.68
C PRO A 204 -14.52 -14.01 23.58
N PHE A 205 -15.73 -14.16 23.02
CA PHE A 205 -16.00 -15.07 21.90
C PHE A 205 -15.83 -14.41 20.54
N LEU A 206 -15.69 -13.07 20.48
CA LEU A 206 -15.49 -12.36 19.22
C LEU A 206 -14.07 -12.64 18.70
N LYS A 207 -13.99 -13.25 17.52
CA LYS A 207 -12.74 -13.49 16.79
C LYS A 207 -12.65 -12.57 15.59
N VAL A 208 -11.49 -11.93 15.40
CA VAL A 208 -11.22 -11.05 14.26
C VAL A 208 -10.17 -11.70 13.36
N TRP A 209 -10.45 -11.75 12.07
CA TRP A 209 -9.54 -12.26 11.05
C TRP A 209 -9.05 -11.08 10.21
N VAL A 210 -7.73 -10.99 10.04
CA VAL A 210 -7.08 -10.00 9.18
C VAL A 210 -6.38 -10.75 8.06
N LEU A 211 -6.91 -10.64 6.84
CA LEU A 211 -6.43 -11.36 5.67
C LEU A 211 -5.82 -10.34 4.69
N CYS A 212 -4.49 -10.38 4.51
CA CYS A 212 -3.77 -9.47 3.62
C CYS A 212 -2.64 -10.23 2.89
N GLY A 213 -2.54 -10.07 1.57
CA GLY A 213 -1.40 -10.56 0.80
C GLY A 213 -0.15 -9.69 0.94
N TYR A 214 1.01 -10.20 0.55
CA TYR A 214 2.28 -9.44 0.57
C TYR A 214 2.31 -8.31 -0.45
N ALA A 215 1.78 -8.54 -1.66
CA ALA A 215 1.68 -7.53 -2.72
C ALA A 215 0.53 -6.53 -2.51
N HIS A 216 -0.21 -6.62 -1.39
CA HIS A 216 -1.30 -5.70 -1.08
C HIS A 216 -0.80 -4.45 -0.36
N ARG A 217 -0.88 -3.29 -1.01
CA ARG A 217 -0.15 -2.07 -0.57
C ARG A 217 -0.90 -1.17 0.40
N ARG A 218 -2.17 -1.45 0.68
CA ARG A 218 -2.95 -0.83 1.77
C ARG A 218 -3.00 -1.71 3.02
N LYS A 219 -1.88 -2.37 3.32
CA LYS A 219 -1.72 -3.15 4.54
C LYS A 219 -1.25 -2.23 5.66
N ILE A 220 -2.05 -2.14 6.72
CA ILE A 220 -1.61 -1.54 7.99
C ILE A 220 -1.63 -2.67 9.00
N ARG A 221 -0.46 -3.23 9.28
CA ARG A 221 -0.33 -4.15 10.41
C ARG A 221 -0.20 -3.30 11.66
N GLY A 222 -1.33 -2.93 12.26
CA GLY A 222 -1.32 -2.41 13.63
C GLY A 222 -0.65 -3.44 14.53
N TYR A 223 0.20 -2.99 15.46
CA TYR A 223 0.86 -3.83 16.45
C TYR A 223 -0.18 -4.48 17.37
N TRP A 224 -0.83 -5.54 16.89
CA TRP A 224 -1.76 -6.37 17.65
C TRP A 224 -1.20 -7.79 17.70
N GLN A 225 -0.06 -7.95 18.38
CA GLN A 225 0.30 -9.23 18.95
C GLN A 225 -0.36 -9.33 20.34
N ARG A 226 -1.58 -9.86 20.42
CA ARG A 226 -1.97 -10.59 21.64
C ARG A 226 -1.49 -12.02 21.50
N HIS A 227 -0.31 -12.28 22.05
CA HIS A 227 0.04 -13.62 22.51
C HIS A 227 -0.76 -13.90 23.78
N ARG A 228 -1.58 -14.97 23.75
CA ARG A 228 -1.88 -15.93 24.82
C ARG A 228 -3.04 -16.81 24.36
N THR A 229 -2.70 -18.04 23.94
CA THR A 229 -2.88 -19.32 24.68
C THR A 229 -4.34 -19.72 24.82
#